data_AF-A0A640UQZ0-F1
#
_entry.id   AF-A0A640UQZ0-F1
#
_cell.length_a   1.000
_cell.length_b   1.000
_cell.length_c   1.000
_cell.angle_alpha   90.00
_cell.angle_beta   90.00
_cell.angle_gamma   90.00
#
_symmetry.space_group_name_H-M   'P 1'
#
loop_
_entity.id
_entity.type
_entity.pdbx_description
1 polymer ?
#
loop_
_entity_poly.entity_id
_entity_poly.type
_entity_poly.pdbx_seq_one_letter_code
_entity_poly.pdbx_strand_id
1 'polypeptide(L)'
;MLSHSLQWRSRYQQRFASPQTVVVQPTTWCNLDCRYCYLPFRKLKHQMPEELAHALAQQVAQFEDNDHPIGIVWHGGEPLAVGQQKFAALLAPFEALRREGRIRHYVQTNATTLTDTWCDLLAAYDVRVGVSIDGPAAVNSARVDLRGKPAFDRTLRGIKHLREHGIPFSVISVVGTDGITMPEELLEFLATLGCRSAGFNIEEIEGANTDRPTPTPVQAEEFWRRTLAWTREHGGTFTVREVQRLAEYLQLIRTGQKADWDQPLAEIVHGAYRLRYVRDFLTGLDRCQAECEFFDFCRGAQASNRFFERQPRHHRDQLLPGLPAGPGLGPVRPRNEGGNCMTVLDTLTTSDAPIVMELTATHDAQPQTVVEARWDNRPTWDNWAKSPAPFDNRPTWDNWNKR
;
A
#
# COMPACT_ATOMS: atom_id res chain seq x y z
N MET A 1 -38.87 22.02 7.14
CA MET A 1 -37.83 21.55 8.08
C MET A 1 -37.52 20.08 7.81
N LEU A 2 -36.82 19.79 6.72
CA LEU A 2 -36.30 18.46 6.40
C LEU A 2 -34.89 18.72 5.83
N SER A 3 -33.81 18.43 6.56
CA SER A 3 -32.46 18.13 5.99
C SER A 3 -31.31 18.24 7.01
N HIS A 4 -31.21 17.33 7.98
CA HIS A 4 -29.89 17.04 8.59
C HIS A 4 -29.64 15.54 8.76
N SER A 5 -30.67 14.70 8.70
CA SER A 5 -30.58 13.23 8.86
C SER A 5 -30.12 12.46 7.61
N LEU A 6 -29.74 13.14 6.52
CA LEU A 6 -29.36 12.50 5.23
C LEU A 6 -27.88 12.67 4.85
N GLN A 7 -27.13 13.59 5.48
CA GLN A 7 -25.71 13.82 5.13
C GLN A 7 -24.80 12.64 5.51
N TRP A 8 -25.01 12.01 6.67
CA TRP A 8 -24.16 10.92 7.17
C TRP A 8 -24.30 9.61 6.36
N ARG A 9 -25.50 9.31 5.84
CA ARG A 9 -25.74 8.13 4.99
C ARG A 9 -24.95 8.23 3.69
N SER A 10 -24.80 9.42 3.11
CA SER A 10 -24.06 9.62 1.86
C SER A 10 -22.56 9.33 2.01
N ARG A 11 -21.91 9.84 3.07
CA ARG A 11 -20.47 9.61 3.31
C ARG A 11 -20.13 8.15 3.62
N TYR A 12 -20.98 7.47 4.39
CA TYR A 12 -20.79 6.05 4.72
C TYR A 12 -21.16 5.13 3.56
N GLN A 13 -22.23 5.41 2.81
CA GLN A 13 -22.51 4.69 1.57
C GLN A 13 -21.38 4.91 0.57
N GLN A 14 -20.81 6.10 0.40
CA GLN A 14 -19.67 6.34 -0.49
C GLN A 14 -18.42 5.53 -0.10
N ARG A 15 -18.04 5.54 1.19
CA ARG A 15 -16.87 4.79 1.71
C ARG A 15 -16.93 3.29 1.46
N PHE A 16 -18.14 2.77 1.31
CA PHE A 16 -18.41 1.35 1.14
C PHE A 16 -19.06 1.01 -0.22
N ALA A 17 -19.50 1.98 -1.02
CA ALA A 17 -19.95 1.80 -2.39
C ALA A 17 -18.74 1.77 -3.33
N SER A 18 -17.67 2.46 -2.95
CA SER A 18 -16.45 2.59 -3.71
C SER A 18 -15.22 2.48 -2.78
N PRO A 19 -14.33 1.50 -3.00
CA PRO A 19 -13.15 1.32 -2.16
C PRO A 19 -12.20 2.50 -2.31
N GLN A 20 -11.53 2.90 -1.23
CA GLN A 20 -10.48 3.92 -1.30
C GLN A 20 -9.26 3.43 -2.09
N THR A 21 -9.02 2.11 -2.05
CA THR A 21 -7.82 1.49 -2.61
C THR A 21 -8.16 0.11 -3.16
N VAL A 22 -7.60 -0.22 -4.33
CA VAL A 22 -7.55 -1.55 -4.91
C VAL A 22 -6.09 -1.98 -4.96
N VAL A 23 -5.75 -3.05 -4.23
CA VAL A 23 -4.39 -3.62 -4.24
C VAL A 23 -4.29 -4.67 -5.33
N VAL A 24 -3.32 -4.51 -6.22
CA VAL A 24 -3.13 -5.34 -7.42
C VAL A 24 -1.78 -6.01 -7.37
N GLN A 25 -1.78 -7.33 -7.53
CA GLN A 25 -0.57 -8.15 -7.59
C GLN A 25 -0.23 -8.53 -9.03
N PRO A 26 0.67 -7.79 -9.72
CA PRO A 26 1.00 -8.05 -11.12
C PRO A 26 1.82 -9.35 -11.27
N THR A 27 2.52 -9.76 -10.22
CA THR A 27 3.19 -11.06 -10.16
C THR A 27 3.31 -11.55 -8.72
N THR A 28 3.30 -12.87 -8.53
CA THR A 28 3.73 -13.45 -7.25
C THR A 28 5.24 -13.32 -7.05
N TRP A 29 6.03 -13.22 -8.12
CA TRP A 29 7.48 -13.33 -8.04
C TRP A 29 8.12 -12.12 -7.36
N CYS A 30 9.06 -12.38 -6.45
CA CYS A 30 9.96 -11.38 -5.92
C CYS A 30 11.40 -11.79 -6.22
N ASN A 31 12.22 -10.82 -6.62
CA ASN A 31 13.66 -11.01 -6.77
C ASN A 31 14.41 -10.99 -5.42
N LEU A 32 13.71 -10.64 -4.33
CA LEU A 32 14.21 -10.73 -2.95
C LEU A 32 13.57 -11.91 -2.20
N ASP A 33 14.27 -12.37 -1.16
CA ASP A 33 13.84 -13.40 -0.19
C ASP A 33 13.95 -12.83 1.24
N CYS A 34 13.40 -11.62 1.46
CA CYS A 34 13.47 -10.94 2.75
C CYS A 34 13.06 -11.88 3.89
N ARG A 35 13.90 -11.97 4.93
CA ARG A 35 13.75 -13.00 5.98
C ARG A 35 12.45 -12.88 6.76
N TYR A 36 11.92 -11.67 6.92
CA TYR A 36 10.69 -11.37 7.68
C TYR A 36 9.41 -11.27 6.83
N CYS A 37 9.48 -11.53 5.52
CA CYS A 37 8.32 -11.25 4.67
C CYS A 37 7.16 -12.20 4.96
N TYR A 38 5.97 -11.65 5.11
CA TYR A 38 4.75 -12.43 5.32
C TYR A 38 4.23 -13.10 4.04
N LEU A 39 4.62 -12.64 2.84
CA LEU A 39 4.03 -13.12 1.58
C LEU A 39 4.48 -14.53 1.22
N PRO A 40 3.56 -15.51 1.12
CA PRO A 40 3.87 -16.84 0.60
C PRO A 40 4.06 -16.81 -0.92
N PHE A 41 4.54 -17.91 -1.49
CA PHE A 41 4.63 -18.15 -2.95
C PHE A 41 5.47 -17.15 -3.76
N ARG A 42 6.28 -16.31 -3.11
CA ARG A 42 7.13 -15.30 -3.75
C ARG A 42 8.20 -15.82 -4.73
N LYS A 43 8.42 -17.14 -4.73
CA LYS A 43 9.33 -17.85 -5.63
C LYS A 43 8.63 -18.35 -6.91
N LEU A 44 7.30 -18.35 -6.93
CA LEU A 44 6.50 -18.67 -8.10
C LEU A 44 6.43 -17.47 -9.05
N LYS A 45 6.38 -17.73 -10.35
CA LYS A 45 6.35 -16.71 -11.41
C LYS A 45 4.97 -16.55 -12.04
N HIS A 46 3.91 -16.62 -11.24
CA HIS A 46 2.58 -16.31 -11.75
C HIS A 46 2.52 -14.82 -12.07
N GLN A 47 2.07 -14.50 -13.27
CA GLN A 47 1.91 -13.13 -13.75
C GLN A 47 0.44 -12.87 -14.03
N MET A 48 0.02 -11.65 -13.74
CA MET A 48 -1.30 -11.16 -14.07
C MET A 48 -1.45 -11.11 -15.60
N PRO A 49 -2.47 -11.79 -16.17
CA PRO A 49 -2.78 -11.65 -17.59
C PRO A 49 -3.40 -10.26 -17.87
N GLU A 50 -3.24 -9.73 -19.08
CA GLU A 50 -3.72 -8.39 -19.42
C GLU A 50 -5.24 -8.30 -19.42
N GLU A 51 -5.92 -9.38 -19.76
CA GLU A 51 -7.38 -9.50 -19.72
C GLU A 51 -7.91 -9.26 -18.30
N LEU A 52 -7.15 -9.65 -17.28
CA LEU A 52 -7.51 -9.38 -15.88
C LEU A 52 -7.38 -7.89 -15.54
N ALA A 53 -6.41 -7.19 -16.12
CA ALA A 53 -6.25 -5.75 -15.91
C ALA A 53 -7.39 -4.97 -16.59
N HIS A 54 -7.80 -5.40 -17.78
CA HIS A 54 -8.98 -4.87 -18.47
C HIS A 54 -10.26 -5.10 -17.66
N ALA A 55 -10.49 -6.33 -17.20
CA ALA A 55 -11.64 -6.64 -16.36
C ALA A 55 -11.64 -5.82 -15.07
N LEU A 56 -10.48 -5.65 -14.44
CA LEU A 56 -10.34 -4.84 -13.23
C LEU A 56 -10.67 -3.36 -13.51
N ALA A 57 -10.10 -2.76 -14.55
CA ALA A 57 -10.39 -1.37 -14.93
C ALA A 57 -11.89 -1.17 -15.23
N GLN A 58 -12.53 -2.13 -15.91
CA GLN A 58 -13.98 -2.10 -16.14
C GLN A 58 -14.78 -2.15 -14.84
N GLN A 59 -14.36 -2.94 -13.84
CA GLN A 59 -15.02 -2.95 -12.54
C GLN A 59 -14.80 -1.65 -11.77
N VAL A 60 -13.56 -1.12 -11.78
CA VAL A 60 -13.25 0.15 -11.14
C VAL A 60 -14.07 1.29 -11.73
N ALA A 61 -14.28 1.29 -13.05
CA ALA A 61 -15.10 2.29 -13.72
C ALA A 61 -16.57 2.32 -13.24
N GLN A 62 -17.07 1.20 -12.70
CA GLN A 62 -18.44 1.07 -12.21
C GLN A 62 -18.61 1.49 -10.74
N PHE A 63 -17.52 1.78 -10.02
CA PHE A 63 -17.65 2.35 -8.69
C PHE A 63 -18.19 3.78 -8.79
N GLU A 64 -19.00 4.16 -7.80
CA GLU A 64 -19.50 5.52 -7.68
C GLU A 64 -18.33 6.49 -7.50
N ASP A 65 -18.48 7.68 -8.09
CA ASP A 65 -17.49 8.74 -7.92
C ASP A 65 -17.48 9.20 -6.47
N ASN A 66 -16.27 9.22 -5.90
CA ASN A 66 -16.00 9.76 -4.58
C ASN A 66 -15.32 11.12 -4.72
N ASP A 67 -15.32 11.92 -3.66
CA ASP A 67 -14.56 13.18 -3.58
C ASP A 67 -13.03 13.00 -3.67
N HIS A 68 -12.55 11.77 -3.87
CA HIS A 68 -11.14 11.40 -3.98
C HIS A 68 -10.93 10.26 -4.99
N PRO A 69 -9.79 10.26 -5.72
CA PRO A 69 -9.46 9.18 -6.65
C PRO A 69 -9.24 7.86 -5.91
N ILE A 70 -9.69 6.76 -6.51
CA ILE A 70 -9.40 5.40 -6.05
C ILE A 70 -7.92 5.09 -6.27
N GLY A 71 -7.21 4.65 -5.23
CA GLY A 71 -5.82 4.24 -5.33
C GLY A 71 -5.68 2.85 -5.96
N ILE A 72 -5.04 2.74 -7.12
CA ILE A 72 -4.61 1.45 -7.69
C ILE A 72 -3.18 1.19 -7.20
N VAL A 73 -3.04 0.31 -6.21
CA VAL A 73 -1.76 0.03 -5.54
C VAL A 73 -1.17 -1.26 -6.09
N TRP A 74 -0.15 -1.13 -6.93
CA TRP A 74 0.67 -2.23 -7.42
C TRP A 74 1.60 -2.71 -6.29
N HIS A 75 1.32 -3.91 -5.76
CA HIS A 75 2.01 -4.49 -4.61
C HIS A 75 2.13 -6.01 -4.79
N GLY A 76 2.86 -6.69 -3.91
CA GLY A 76 2.92 -8.16 -3.89
C GLY A 76 4.01 -8.68 -4.82
N GLY A 77 4.70 -9.74 -4.38
CA GLY A 77 5.99 -10.09 -4.96
C GLY A 77 6.93 -8.88 -4.98
N GLU A 78 7.55 -8.63 -6.14
CA GLU A 78 8.08 -7.32 -6.52
C GLU A 78 7.34 -6.86 -7.80
N PRO A 79 6.51 -5.81 -7.76
CA PRO A 79 5.70 -5.40 -8.89
C PRO A 79 6.51 -5.09 -10.16
N LEU A 80 7.67 -4.43 -10.01
CA LEU A 80 8.52 -4.07 -11.14
C LEU A 80 9.25 -5.27 -11.74
N ALA A 81 9.19 -6.43 -11.08
CA ALA A 81 9.82 -7.66 -11.53
C ALA A 81 9.06 -8.33 -12.70
N VAL A 82 7.82 -7.90 -12.96
CA VAL A 82 7.03 -8.33 -14.14
C VAL A 82 7.63 -7.84 -15.47
N GLY A 83 8.51 -6.82 -15.41
CA GLY A 83 9.14 -6.22 -16.58
C GLY A 83 8.35 -5.02 -17.14
N GLN A 84 9.08 -4.04 -17.68
CA GLN A 84 8.54 -2.73 -18.05
C GLN A 84 7.42 -2.80 -19.10
N GLN A 85 7.62 -3.60 -20.16
CA GLN A 85 6.63 -3.77 -21.22
C GLN A 85 5.32 -4.34 -20.69
N LYS A 86 5.39 -5.40 -19.87
CA LYS A 86 4.21 -6.01 -19.28
C LYS A 86 3.53 -5.06 -18.30
N PHE A 87 4.30 -4.35 -17.46
CA PHE A 87 3.73 -3.38 -16.53
C PHE A 87 3.00 -2.23 -17.25
N ALA A 88 3.55 -1.71 -18.34
CA ALA A 88 2.87 -0.72 -19.18
C ALA A 88 1.55 -1.26 -19.77
N ALA A 89 1.54 -2.52 -20.22
CA ALA A 89 0.32 -3.16 -20.70
C ALA A 89 -0.74 -3.36 -19.60
N LEU A 90 -0.32 -3.59 -18.34
CA LEU A 90 -1.22 -3.68 -17.19
C LEU A 90 -1.77 -2.32 -16.75
N LEU A 91 -1.01 -1.22 -16.96
CA LEU A 91 -1.44 0.15 -16.68
C LEU A 91 -2.44 0.67 -17.72
N ALA A 92 -2.23 0.35 -19.00
CA ALA A 92 -2.97 0.91 -20.12
C ALA A 92 -4.51 0.89 -19.98
N PRO A 93 -5.17 -0.17 -19.46
CA PRO A 93 -6.62 -0.19 -19.29
C PRO A 93 -7.18 0.87 -18.33
N PHE A 94 -6.36 1.40 -17.41
CA PHE A 94 -6.75 2.39 -16.42
C PHE A 94 -6.57 3.84 -16.90
N GLU A 95 -5.97 4.06 -18.07
CA GLU A 95 -5.51 5.39 -18.50
C GLU A 95 -6.65 6.40 -18.67
N ALA A 96 -7.82 5.96 -19.16
CA ALA A 96 -9.00 6.83 -19.26
C ALA A 96 -9.46 7.31 -17.88
N LEU A 97 -9.60 6.38 -16.92
CA LEU A 97 -9.98 6.68 -15.54
C LEU A 97 -8.97 7.59 -14.83
N ARG A 98 -7.68 7.43 -15.15
CA ARG A 98 -6.61 8.28 -14.62
C ARG A 98 -6.73 9.72 -15.13
N ARG A 99 -6.96 9.90 -16.44
CA ARG A 99 -7.13 11.22 -17.06
C ARG A 99 -8.38 11.94 -16.58
N GLU A 100 -9.44 11.18 -16.26
CA GLU A 100 -10.65 11.70 -15.62
C GLU A 100 -10.45 12.04 -14.13
N GLY A 101 -9.27 11.75 -13.55
CA GLY A 101 -9.00 11.99 -12.14
C GLY A 101 -9.72 11.03 -11.19
N ARG A 102 -10.30 9.94 -11.70
CA ARG A 102 -11.06 8.95 -10.92
C ARG A 102 -10.16 7.95 -10.20
N ILE A 103 -8.94 7.73 -10.71
CA ILE A 103 -7.97 6.82 -10.11
C ILE A 103 -6.59 7.45 -10.02
N ARG A 104 -5.76 6.94 -9.11
CA ARG A 104 -4.33 7.25 -9.04
C ARG A 104 -3.51 5.99 -8.84
N HIS A 105 -2.41 5.86 -9.57
CA HIS A 105 -1.51 4.72 -9.42
C HIS A 105 -0.50 4.92 -8.28
N TYR A 106 -0.25 3.84 -7.57
CA TYR A 106 0.80 3.73 -6.55
C TYR A 106 1.56 2.43 -6.79
N VAL A 107 2.86 2.40 -6.57
CA VAL A 107 3.66 1.17 -6.56
C VAL A 107 4.46 1.06 -5.28
N GLN A 108 4.45 -0.11 -4.65
CA GLN A 108 5.36 -0.44 -3.56
C GLN A 108 6.47 -1.35 -4.10
N THR A 109 7.70 -0.88 -4.07
CA THR A 109 8.85 -1.58 -4.66
C THR A 109 10.01 -1.70 -3.67
N ASN A 110 10.81 -2.75 -3.82
CA ASN A 110 12.11 -2.90 -3.18
C ASN A 110 13.22 -2.05 -3.85
N ALA A 111 12.88 -1.34 -4.94
CA ALA A 111 13.72 -0.44 -5.73
C ALA A 111 14.93 -1.07 -6.43
N THR A 112 15.19 -2.37 -6.26
CA THR A 112 16.43 -2.99 -6.76
C THR A 112 16.50 -3.14 -8.28
N THR A 113 15.38 -2.98 -8.97
CA THR A 113 15.25 -3.09 -10.44
C THR A 113 15.02 -1.74 -11.12
N LEU A 114 14.96 -0.64 -10.36
CA LEU A 114 14.75 0.69 -10.92
C LEU A 114 15.92 1.11 -11.81
N THR A 115 15.58 1.67 -12.96
CA THR A 115 16.45 2.21 -14.00
C THR A 115 15.85 3.53 -14.51
N ASP A 116 16.56 4.24 -15.38
CA ASP A 116 16.03 5.45 -16.02
C ASP A 116 14.76 5.16 -16.82
N THR A 117 14.74 4.04 -17.57
CA THR A 117 13.55 3.65 -18.34
C THR A 117 12.35 3.35 -17.46
N TRP A 118 12.55 2.75 -16.28
CA TRP A 118 11.47 2.59 -15.31
C TRP A 118 10.96 3.93 -14.79
N CYS A 119 11.87 4.87 -14.50
CA CYS A 119 11.50 6.21 -14.07
C CYS A 119 10.67 6.95 -15.13
N ASP A 120 11.06 6.85 -16.41
CA ASP A 120 10.28 7.41 -17.53
C ASP A 120 8.84 6.87 -17.56
N LEU A 121 8.66 5.55 -17.39
CA LEU A 121 7.33 4.92 -17.37
C LEU A 121 6.51 5.37 -16.15
N LEU A 122 7.11 5.38 -14.96
CA LEU A 122 6.43 5.79 -13.74
C LEU A 122 5.99 7.26 -13.81
N ALA A 123 6.83 8.13 -14.36
CA ALA A 123 6.51 9.54 -14.58
C ALA A 123 5.38 9.70 -15.63
N ALA A 124 5.43 8.98 -16.75
CA ALA A 124 4.42 9.06 -17.80
C ALA A 124 2.99 8.74 -17.31
N TYR A 125 2.87 7.83 -16.34
CA TYR A 125 1.59 7.41 -15.75
C TYR A 125 1.29 8.09 -14.40
N ASP A 126 2.09 9.07 -13.95
CA ASP A 126 1.98 9.71 -12.62
C ASP A 126 1.87 8.68 -11.47
N VAL A 127 2.73 7.65 -11.52
CA VAL A 127 2.75 6.59 -10.51
C VAL A 127 3.48 7.08 -9.26
N ARG A 128 2.78 7.07 -8.13
CA ARG A 128 3.38 7.39 -6.82
C ARG A 128 4.19 6.21 -6.29
N VAL A 129 5.42 6.46 -5.85
CA VAL A 129 6.36 5.40 -5.48
C VAL A 129 6.49 5.29 -3.95
N GLY A 130 6.29 4.09 -3.42
CA GLY A 130 6.73 3.66 -2.10
C GLY A 130 7.94 2.75 -2.23
N VAL A 131 9.01 3.04 -1.48
CA VAL A 131 10.25 2.25 -1.47
C VAL A 131 10.36 1.50 -0.16
N SER A 132 10.69 0.22 -0.23
CA SER A 132 10.93 -0.59 0.96
C SER A 132 12.42 -0.61 1.31
N ILE A 133 12.79 0.05 2.42
CA ILE A 133 14.13 0.07 3.00
C ILE A 133 14.01 0.22 4.51
N ASP A 134 14.73 -0.61 5.28
CA ASP A 134 14.47 -0.74 6.73
C ASP A 134 15.37 0.16 7.60
N GLY A 135 16.30 0.88 6.98
CA GLY A 135 17.30 1.68 7.68
C GLY A 135 18.70 1.49 7.10
N PRO A 136 19.75 1.86 7.86
CA PRO A 136 21.15 1.60 7.51
C PRO A 136 21.42 0.13 7.18
N ALA A 137 22.55 -0.15 6.54
CA ALA A 137 22.89 -1.48 6.03
C ALA A 137 22.73 -2.62 7.06
N ALA A 138 23.09 -2.37 8.32
CA ALA A 138 22.96 -3.34 9.40
C ALA A 138 21.49 -3.71 9.68
N VAL A 139 20.61 -2.70 9.79
CA VAL A 139 19.17 -2.88 10.01
C VAL A 139 18.49 -3.49 8.78
N ASN A 140 18.95 -3.11 7.58
CA ASN A 140 18.43 -3.64 6.31
C ASN A 140 18.97 -5.04 5.95
N SER A 141 19.75 -5.69 6.84
CA SER A 141 20.41 -6.97 6.57
C SER A 141 19.44 -8.14 6.35
N ALA A 142 18.19 -8.02 6.79
CA ALA A 142 17.16 -9.02 6.55
C ALA A 142 16.61 -9.00 5.11
N ARG A 143 16.84 -7.92 4.34
CA ARG A 143 16.52 -7.83 2.91
C ARG A 143 17.64 -8.43 2.07
N VAL A 144 17.50 -9.70 1.74
CA VAL A 144 18.44 -10.45 0.91
C VAL A 144 17.78 -10.90 -0.39
N ASP A 145 18.58 -11.19 -1.42
CA ASP A 145 18.07 -11.90 -2.61
C ASP A 145 17.92 -13.39 -2.38
N LEU A 146 17.42 -14.10 -3.40
CA LEU A 146 17.25 -15.55 -3.40
C LEU A 146 18.55 -16.34 -3.17
N ARG A 147 19.73 -15.68 -3.24
CA ARG A 147 21.04 -16.28 -2.95
C ARG A 147 21.59 -15.84 -1.59
N GLY A 148 20.81 -15.11 -0.80
CA GLY A 148 21.21 -14.62 0.51
C GLY A 148 22.07 -13.35 0.47
N LYS A 149 22.29 -12.72 -0.69
CA LYS A 149 23.11 -11.50 -0.77
C LYS A 149 22.29 -10.26 -0.38
N PRO A 150 22.84 -9.35 0.45
CA PRO A 150 22.15 -8.12 0.83
C PRO A 150 21.66 -7.28 -0.36
N ALA A 151 20.49 -6.66 -0.20
CA ALA A 151 19.85 -5.81 -1.20
C ALA A 151 20.17 -4.32 -1.05
N PHE A 152 20.72 -3.89 0.10
CA PHE A 152 20.89 -2.48 0.49
C PHE A 152 21.45 -1.58 -0.61
N ASP A 153 22.64 -1.89 -1.14
CA ASP A 153 23.29 -1.07 -2.18
C ASP A 153 22.45 -0.99 -3.47
N ARG A 154 21.71 -2.06 -3.79
CA ARG A 154 20.85 -2.10 -4.98
C ARG A 154 19.62 -1.22 -4.79
N THR A 155 19.02 -1.26 -3.60
CA THR A 155 17.91 -0.39 -3.21
C THR A 155 18.35 1.08 -3.24
N LEU A 156 19.52 1.43 -2.68
CA LEU A 156 20.04 2.80 -2.73
C LEU A 156 20.30 3.29 -4.18
N ARG A 157 20.77 2.42 -5.07
CA ARG A 157 20.88 2.77 -6.51
C ARG A 157 19.52 3.06 -7.14
N GLY A 158 18.49 2.28 -6.81
CA GLY A 158 17.13 2.56 -7.27
C GLY A 158 16.59 3.90 -6.75
N ILE A 159 16.83 4.21 -5.48
CA ILE A 159 16.49 5.51 -4.89
C ILE A 159 17.21 6.65 -5.61
N LYS A 160 18.49 6.47 -5.97
CA LYS A 160 19.24 7.45 -6.75
C LYS A 160 18.57 7.74 -8.10
N HIS A 161 18.12 6.73 -8.84
CA HIS A 161 17.37 6.95 -10.09
C HIS A 161 16.09 7.78 -9.86
N LEU A 162 15.30 7.46 -8.83
CA LEU A 162 14.10 8.25 -8.51
C LEU A 162 14.45 9.72 -8.25
N ARG A 163 15.50 9.99 -7.49
CA ARG A 163 15.96 11.35 -7.18
C ARG A 163 16.44 12.10 -8.42
N GLU A 164 17.25 11.46 -9.26
CA GLU A 164 17.79 12.07 -10.48
C GLU A 164 16.69 12.41 -11.50
N HIS A 165 15.59 11.67 -11.50
CA HIS A 165 14.41 11.92 -12.31
C HIS A 165 13.37 12.82 -11.63
N GLY A 166 13.64 13.32 -10.42
CA GLY A 166 12.70 14.14 -9.66
C GLY A 166 11.42 13.41 -9.25
N ILE A 167 11.41 12.07 -9.26
CA ILE A 167 10.27 11.25 -8.86
C ILE A 167 10.20 11.21 -7.34
N PRO A 168 9.14 11.77 -6.74
CA PRO A 168 8.99 11.76 -5.31
C PRO A 168 8.56 10.38 -4.80
N PHE A 169 9.09 9.98 -3.65
CA PHE A 169 8.79 8.70 -3.05
C PHE A 169 8.60 8.79 -1.52
N SER A 170 7.86 7.83 -0.98
CA SER A 170 7.78 7.53 0.45
C SER A 170 8.55 6.25 0.76
N VAL A 171 8.84 6.02 2.04
CA VAL A 171 9.48 4.80 2.53
C VAL A 171 8.51 3.99 3.37
N ILE A 172 8.56 2.66 3.25
CA ILE A 172 8.04 1.73 4.26
C ILE A 172 9.21 0.94 4.83
N SER A 173 9.40 1.03 6.14
CA SER A 173 10.47 0.37 6.89
C SER A 173 9.88 -0.70 7.82
N VAL A 174 10.37 -1.93 7.72
CA VAL A 174 10.06 -2.97 8.69
C VAL A 174 11.05 -2.88 9.84
N VAL A 175 10.54 -2.67 11.05
CA VAL A 175 11.34 -2.47 12.26
C VAL A 175 11.40 -3.79 13.02
N GLY A 176 12.49 -4.52 12.79
CA GLY A 176 12.81 -5.75 13.52
C GLY A 176 13.50 -5.50 14.86
N THR A 177 14.00 -6.56 15.49
CA THR A 177 14.65 -6.51 16.82
C THR A 177 15.86 -5.59 16.91
N ASP A 178 16.58 -5.40 15.81
CA ASP A 178 17.75 -4.53 15.79
C ASP A 178 17.30 -3.05 15.70
N GLY A 179 16.47 -2.74 14.70
CA GLY A 179 16.00 -1.38 14.42
C GLY A 179 15.13 -0.77 15.54
N ILE A 180 14.40 -1.60 16.31
CA ILE A 180 13.48 -1.12 17.36
C ILE A 180 14.20 -0.35 18.47
N THR A 181 15.50 -0.59 18.67
CA THR A 181 16.28 0.03 19.75
C THR A 181 16.95 1.35 19.34
N MET A 182 16.91 1.69 18.05
CA MET A 182 17.65 2.79 17.41
C MET A 182 16.76 3.71 16.54
N PRO A 183 15.67 4.28 17.07
CA PRO A 183 14.75 5.12 16.29
C PRO A 183 15.41 6.37 15.70
N GLU A 184 16.29 7.07 16.42
CA GLU A 184 16.92 8.31 15.94
C GLU A 184 17.86 8.03 14.76
N GLU A 185 18.73 7.01 14.87
CA GLU A 185 19.62 6.62 13.76
C GLU A 185 18.82 6.21 12.52
N LEU A 186 17.72 5.48 12.72
CA LEU A 186 16.80 5.10 11.65
C LEU A 186 16.17 6.34 11.00
N LEU A 187 15.63 7.27 11.79
CA LEU A 187 14.96 8.48 11.30
C LEU A 187 15.95 9.41 10.59
N GLU A 188 17.14 9.62 11.15
CA GLU A 188 18.22 10.39 10.53
C GLU A 188 18.60 9.81 9.18
N PHE A 189 18.84 8.49 9.12
CA PHE A 189 19.13 7.81 7.87
C PHE A 189 18.02 8.02 6.84
N LEU A 190 16.75 7.78 7.22
CA LEU A 190 15.61 7.92 6.31
C LEU A 190 15.45 9.37 5.81
N ALA A 191 15.65 10.37 6.67
CA ALA A 191 15.64 11.77 6.28
C ALA A 191 16.72 12.10 5.24
N THR A 192 17.88 11.44 5.29
CA THR A 192 18.95 11.65 4.30
C THR A 192 18.64 11.09 2.91
N LEU A 193 17.67 10.16 2.79
CA LEU A 193 17.32 9.56 1.51
C LEU A 193 16.59 10.53 0.57
N GLY A 194 16.06 11.64 1.09
CA GLY A 194 15.24 12.58 0.31
C GLY A 194 13.82 12.07 0.04
N CYS A 195 13.31 11.14 0.84
CA CYS A 195 11.91 10.74 0.79
C CYS A 195 11.01 11.79 1.44
N ARG A 196 9.74 11.85 1.01
CA ARG A 196 8.75 12.77 1.59
C ARG A 196 8.26 12.32 2.96
N SER A 197 8.12 11.02 3.12
CA SER A 197 7.60 10.42 4.34
C SER A 197 8.13 9.01 4.53
N ALA A 198 8.15 8.55 5.78
CA ALA A 198 8.38 7.16 6.14
C ALA A 198 7.22 6.61 6.96
N GLY A 199 6.82 5.38 6.68
CA GLY A 199 5.93 4.60 7.53
C GLY A 199 6.65 3.39 8.12
N PHE A 200 6.34 3.07 9.37
CA PHE A 200 6.95 1.94 10.06
C PHE A 200 5.96 0.81 10.25
N ASN A 201 6.42 -0.40 9.98
CA ASN A 201 5.73 -1.64 10.34
C ASN A 201 6.61 -2.36 11.35
N ILE A 202 6.16 -2.53 12.59
CA ILE A 202 6.88 -3.35 13.56
C ILE A 202 6.82 -4.80 13.10
N GLU A 203 7.94 -5.53 13.14
CA GLU A 203 7.99 -6.91 12.67
C GLU A 203 7.08 -7.81 13.53
N GLU A 204 6.20 -8.57 12.87
CA GLU A 204 5.26 -9.50 13.51
C GLU A 204 5.36 -10.90 12.89
N ILE A 205 4.86 -11.91 13.62
CA ILE A 205 4.70 -13.27 13.11
C ILE A 205 3.44 -13.30 12.26
N GLU A 206 3.60 -13.28 10.94
CA GLU A 206 2.51 -13.21 9.98
C GLU A 206 2.84 -14.01 8.71
N GLY A 207 1.85 -14.76 8.19
CA GLY A 207 1.96 -15.47 6.92
C GLY A 207 3.15 -16.43 6.87
N ALA A 208 4.08 -16.20 5.96
CA ALA A 208 5.30 -17.00 5.81
C ALA A 208 6.39 -16.69 6.85
N ASN A 209 6.27 -15.61 7.63
CA ASN A 209 7.17 -15.30 8.74
C ASN A 209 6.69 -15.98 10.02
N THR A 210 7.21 -17.17 10.33
CA THR A 210 6.65 -18.02 11.41
C THR A 210 7.54 -18.17 12.64
N ASP A 211 8.84 -17.86 12.53
CA ASP A 211 9.84 -18.28 13.52
C ASP A 211 10.85 -17.18 13.90
N ARG A 212 10.75 -15.98 13.32
CA ARG A 212 11.67 -14.90 13.63
C ARG A 212 11.37 -14.25 14.99
N PRO A 213 12.41 -13.86 15.74
CA PRO A 213 12.24 -13.00 16.91
C PRO A 213 11.58 -11.68 16.51
N THR A 214 10.54 -11.29 17.23
CA THR A 214 9.83 -10.03 17.02
C THR A 214 10.06 -9.06 18.19
N PRO A 215 9.98 -7.74 17.95
CA PRO A 215 10.00 -6.76 19.03
C PRO A 215 8.89 -7.00 20.06
N THR A 216 9.22 -6.77 21.33
CA THR A 216 8.25 -6.81 22.43
C THR A 216 7.39 -5.54 22.46
N PRO A 217 6.19 -5.58 23.06
CA PRO A 217 5.36 -4.38 23.25
C PRO A 217 6.10 -3.23 23.96
N VAL A 218 6.93 -3.54 24.95
CA VAL A 218 7.72 -2.53 25.70
C VAL A 218 8.75 -1.85 24.79
N GLN A 219 9.42 -2.63 23.92
CA GLN A 219 10.34 -2.05 22.93
C GLN A 219 9.61 -1.20 21.90
N ALA A 220 8.43 -1.63 21.45
CA ALA A 220 7.62 -0.87 20.51
C ALA A 220 7.12 0.45 21.12
N GLU A 221 6.69 0.43 22.39
CA GLU A 221 6.31 1.63 23.13
C GLU A 221 7.48 2.62 23.21
N GLU A 222 8.66 2.16 23.59
CA GLU A 222 9.86 2.98 23.69
C GLU A 222 10.30 3.55 22.32
N PHE A 223 10.21 2.75 21.26
CA PHE A 223 10.48 3.17 19.89
C PHE A 223 9.55 4.32 19.47
N TRP A 224 8.25 4.19 19.70
CA TRP A 224 7.27 5.23 19.35
C TRP A 224 7.43 6.48 20.21
N ARG A 225 7.74 6.34 21.50
CA ARG A 225 8.02 7.46 22.41
C ARG A 225 9.19 8.30 21.88
N ARG A 226 10.29 7.65 21.51
CA ARG A 226 11.48 8.32 20.97
C ARG A 226 11.24 8.88 19.56
N THR A 227 10.48 8.18 18.73
CA THR A 227 10.07 8.68 17.40
C THR A 227 9.25 9.97 17.52
N LEU A 228 8.26 10.02 18.42
CA LEU A 228 7.47 11.23 18.68
C LEU A 228 8.36 12.39 19.14
N ALA A 229 9.28 12.14 20.07
CA ALA A 229 10.23 13.15 20.54
C ALA A 229 11.12 13.68 19.41
N TRP A 230 11.71 12.79 18.61
CA TRP A 230 12.57 13.16 17.48
C TRP A 230 11.80 13.99 16.44
N THR A 231 10.59 13.57 16.05
CA THR A 231 9.78 14.28 15.04
C THR A 231 9.39 15.69 15.47
N ARG A 232 9.19 15.92 16.77
CA ARG A 232 8.92 17.24 17.34
C ARG A 232 10.12 18.17 17.16
N GLU A 233 11.33 17.65 17.34
CA GLU A 233 12.58 18.43 17.25
C GLU A 233 13.03 18.69 15.80
N HIS A 234 12.61 17.83 14.86
CA HIS A 234 13.10 17.81 13.47
C HIS A 234 11.99 18.05 12.42
N GLY A 235 10.86 18.62 12.82
CA GLY A 235 9.71 18.86 11.93
C GLY A 235 10.04 19.76 10.73
N GLY A 236 9.54 19.41 9.54
CA GLY A 236 9.66 20.26 8.34
C GLY A 236 9.61 19.49 7.02
N THR A 237 10.72 18.86 6.63
CA THR A 237 10.89 18.27 5.28
C THR A 237 10.61 16.77 5.19
N PHE A 238 10.58 16.07 6.34
CA PHE A 238 10.38 14.63 6.44
C PHE A 238 9.26 14.35 7.43
N THR A 239 8.26 13.55 7.03
CA THR A 239 7.15 13.19 7.91
C THR A 239 7.13 11.71 8.26
N VAL A 240 6.83 11.40 9.52
CA VAL A 240 6.53 10.04 9.94
C VAL A 240 5.02 9.81 9.81
N ARG A 241 4.64 8.84 8.97
CA ARG A 241 3.24 8.55 8.60
C ARG A 241 2.37 8.31 9.82
N GLU A 242 2.82 7.51 10.76
CA GLU A 242 2.05 7.17 11.98
C GLU A 242 1.87 8.39 12.89
N VAL A 243 2.88 9.24 13.04
CA VAL A 243 2.80 10.47 13.83
C VAL A 243 1.83 11.47 13.18
N GLN A 244 1.91 11.63 11.86
CA GLN A 244 0.99 12.49 11.11
C GLN A 244 -0.46 12.01 11.24
N ARG A 245 -0.71 10.70 11.05
CA ARG A 245 -2.05 10.12 11.21
C ARG A 245 -2.60 10.27 12.62
N LEU A 246 -1.74 10.14 13.63
CA LEU A 246 -2.12 10.38 15.02
C LEU A 246 -2.50 11.85 15.22
N ALA A 247 -1.72 12.80 14.70
CA ALA A 247 -2.03 14.23 14.77
C ALA A 247 -3.37 14.56 14.09
N GLU A 248 -3.60 14.07 12.87
CA GLU A 248 -4.85 14.23 12.12
C GLU A 248 -6.05 13.67 12.92
N TYR A 249 -5.91 12.48 13.49
CA TYR A 249 -6.95 11.85 14.31
C TYR A 249 -7.26 12.67 15.57
N LEU A 250 -6.22 13.09 16.30
CA LEU A 250 -6.38 13.87 17.53
C LEU A 250 -7.05 15.23 17.26
N GLN A 251 -6.65 15.92 16.19
CA GLN A 251 -7.31 17.17 15.79
C GLN A 251 -8.79 16.97 15.48
N LEU A 252 -9.12 15.94 14.72
CA LEU A 252 -10.50 15.67 14.33
C LEU A 252 -11.38 15.46 15.57
N ILE A 253 -10.90 14.72 16.57
CA ILE A 253 -11.64 14.52 17.81
C ILE A 253 -11.77 15.81 18.60
N ARG A 254 -10.66 16.56 18.76
CA ARG A 254 -10.66 17.82 19.55
C ARG A 254 -11.52 18.91 18.93
N THR A 255 -11.71 18.90 17.61
CA THR A 255 -12.60 19.84 16.89
C THR A 255 -14.07 19.41 16.92
N GLY A 256 -14.44 18.40 17.71
CA GLY A 256 -15.82 17.97 17.92
C GLY A 256 -16.38 17.04 16.85
N GLN A 257 -15.55 16.54 15.93
CA GLN A 257 -15.96 15.61 14.87
C GLN A 257 -15.88 14.13 15.30
N LYS A 258 -15.74 13.83 16.60
CA LYS A 258 -15.68 12.46 17.14
C LYS A 258 -16.87 11.59 16.70
N ALA A 259 -18.06 12.18 16.60
CA ALA A 259 -19.27 11.48 16.15
C ALA A 259 -19.18 10.94 14.70
N ASP A 260 -18.30 11.48 13.86
CA ASP A 260 -18.07 10.99 12.49
C ASP A 260 -17.25 9.69 12.45
N TRP A 261 -16.70 9.25 13.59
CA TRP A 261 -15.82 8.06 13.70
C TRP A 261 -16.34 6.99 14.66
N ASP A 262 -17.15 7.37 15.64
CA ASP A 262 -17.65 6.47 16.71
C ASP A 262 -18.85 5.60 16.28
N GLN A 263 -19.02 5.32 14.97
CA GLN A 263 -20.06 4.39 14.58
C GLN A 263 -19.72 2.99 15.13
N PRO A 264 -20.62 2.36 15.93
CA PRO A 264 -20.35 1.04 16.47
C PRO A 264 -20.10 0.05 15.34
N LEU A 265 -19.10 -0.84 15.52
CA LEU A 265 -18.81 -1.90 14.57
C LEU A 265 -20.07 -2.72 14.22
N ALA A 266 -20.96 -2.92 15.19
CA ALA A 266 -22.25 -3.58 15.00
C ALA A 266 -23.14 -2.87 13.97
N GLU A 267 -23.20 -1.54 13.96
CA GLU A 267 -23.97 -0.78 12.98
C GLU A 267 -23.33 -0.81 11.59
N ILE A 268 -22.00 -0.72 11.52
CA ILE A 268 -21.23 -0.87 10.27
C ILE A 268 -21.52 -2.23 9.63
N VAL A 269 -21.42 -3.31 10.43
CA VAL A 269 -21.70 -4.68 9.98
C VAL A 269 -23.16 -4.83 9.57
N HIS A 270 -24.10 -4.22 10.30
CA HIS A 270 -25.52 -4.24 9.95
C HIS A 270 -25.83 -3.48 8.65
N GLY A 271 -24.98 -2.54 8.21
CA GLY A 271 -25.10 -1.88 6.91
C GLY A 271 -24.43 -2.60 5.75
N ALA A 272 -23.49 -3.51 6.03
CA ALA A 272 -22.54 -4.02 5.05
C ALA A 272 -23.18 -4.79 3.89
N TYR A 273 -24.29 -5.50 4.10
CA TYR A 273 -24.99 -6.23 3.03
C TYR A 273 -25.60 -5.33 1.94
N ARG A 274 -25.73 -4.02 2.20
CA ARG A 274 -26.28 -3.05 1.22
C ARG A 274 -25.23 -2.63 0.19
N LEU A 275 -23.97 -2.91 0.47
CA LEU A 275 -22.83 -2.52 -0.33
C LEU A 275 -22.72 -3.42 -1.54
N ARG A 276 -22.52 -2.83 -2.71
CA ARG A 276 -22.49 -3.59 -3.97
C ARG A 276 -21.41 -4.66 -3.96
N TYR A 277 -20.18 -4.35 -3.54
CA TYR A 277 -19.10 -5.34 -3.50
C TYR A 277 -19.37 -6.49 -2.52
N VAL A 278 -20.07 -6.22 -1.40
CA VAL A 278 -20.46 -7.28 -0.44
C VAL A 278 -21.53 -8.17 -1.07
N ARG A 279 -22.53 -7.59 -1.75
CA ARG A 279 -23.54 -8.37 -2.49
C ARG A 279 -22.91 -9.18 -3.61
N ASP A 280 -21.97 -8.61 -4.36
CA ASP A 280 -21.27 -9.31 -5.44
C ASP A 280 -20.41 -10.46 -4.89
N PHE A 281 -19.75 -10.25 -3.75
CA PHE A 281 -19.02 -11.31 -3.04
C PHE A 281 -19.96 -12.42 -2.57
N LEU A 282 -21.08 -12.08 -1.91
CA LEU A 282 -22.06 -13.06 -1.43
C LEU A 282 -22.72 -13.80 -2.60
N THR A 283 -23.06 -13.11 -3.68
CA THR A 283 -23.56 -13.74 -4.92
C THR A 283 -22.53 -14.71 -5.49
N GLY A 284 -21.25 -14.33 -5.49
CA GLY A 284 -20.16 -15.23 -5.86
C GLY A 284 -20.05 -16.43 -4.93
N LEU A 285 -20.25 -16.24 -3.62
CA LEU A 285 -20.23 -17.29 -2.60
C LEU A 285 -21.36 -18.30 -2.85
N ASP A 286 -22.57 -17.80 -3.07
CA ASP A 286 -23.76 -18.60 -3.39
C ASP A 286 -23.54 -19.42 -4.67
N ARG A 287 -22.95 -18.81 -5.70
CA ARG A 287 -22.60 -19.53 -6.94
C ARG A 287 -21.56 -20.61 -6.73
N CYS A 288 -20.53 -20.35 -5.92
CA CYS A 288 -19.56 -21.39 -5.58
C CYS A 288 -20.20 -22.52 -4.78
N GLN A 289 -21.11 -22.20 -3.85
CA GLN A 289 -21.86 -23.22 -3.13
C GLN A 289 -22.72 -24.08 -4.07
N ALA A 290 -23.31 -23.46 -5.09
CA ALA A 290 -24.18 -24.15 -6.05
C ALA A 290 -23.41 -24.94 -7.12
N GLU A 291 -22.24 -24.44 -7.56
CA GLU A 291 -21.59 -24.89 -8.79
C GLU A 291 -20.20 -25.52 -8.58
N CYS A 292 -19.55 -25.34 -7.41
CA CYS A 292 -18.16 -25.79 -7.18
C CYS A 292 -18.09 -27.08 -6.36
N GLU A 293 -17.52 -28.14 -6.95
CA GLU A 293 -17.33 -29.44 -6.29
C GLU A 293 -16.41 -29.41 -5.06
N PHE A 294 -15.59 -28.36 -4.93
CA PHE A 294 -14.66 -28.17 -3.81
C PHE A 294 -15.22 -27.26 -2.70
N PHE A 295 -16.48 -26.81 -2.82
CA PHE A 295 -17.06 -25.87 -1.87
C PHE A 295 -17.12 -26.42 -0.44
N ASP A 296 -17.39 -27.71 -0.27
CA ASP A 296 -17.44 -28.32 1.07
C ASP A 296 -16.09 -28.29 1.80
N PHE A 297 -14.99 -28.27 1.04
CA PHE A 297 -13.64 -28.15 1.58
C PHE A 297 -13.24 -26.69 1.81
N CYS A 298 -13.42 -25.86 0.78
CA CYS A 298 -12.94 -24.48 0.76
C CYS A 298 -13.87 -23.53 1.53
N ARG A 299 -15.15 -23.89 1.69
CA ARG A 299 -16.27 -23.02 2.14
C ARG A 299 -16.33 -21.69 1.40
N GLY A 300 -15.77 -21.71 0.21
CA GLY A 300 -15.60 -20.56 -0.61
C GLY A 300 -14.40 -19.65 -0.35
N ALA A 301 -13.45 -19.93 0.54
CA ALA A 301 -12.27 -19.07 0.79
C ALA A 301 -12.60 -17.61 1.22
N GLN A 302 -11.57 -16.90 1.68
CA GLN A 302 -11.64 -15.48 2.09
C GLN A 302 -11.99 -14.57 0.90
N ALA A 303 -12.75 -13.49 1.16
CA ALA A 303 -13.14 -12.50 0.14
C ALA A 303 -11.96 -11.88 -0.61
N SER A 304 -10.81 -11.77 0.05
CA SER A 304 -9.55 -11.31 -0.54
C SER A 304 -8.95 -12.24 -1.60
N ASN A 305 -9.33 -13.53 -1.63
CA ASN A 305 -8.67 -14.55 -2.46
C ASN A 305 -9.45 -14.94 -3.74
N ARG A 306 -10.68 -14.43 -3.92
CA ARG A 306 -11.61 -14.92 -4.94
C ARG A 306 -11.51 -14.32 -6.34
N PHE A 307 -10.67 -13.32 -6.55
CA PHE A 307 -10.56 -12.69 -7.86
C PHE A 307 -9.77 -13.53 -8.89
N PHE A 308 -9.07 -14.59 -8.45
CA PHE A 308 -8.05 -15.28 -9.26
C PHE A 308 -8.46 -16.64 -9.83
N GLU A 309 -9.67 -17.15 -9.58
CA GLU A 309 -10.03 -18.53 -9.93
C GLU A 309 -10.68 -18.73 -11.32
N ARG A 310 -10.67 -17.70 -12.19
CA ARG A 310 -11.10 -17.90 -13.58
C ARG A 310 -9.92 -18.21 -14.50
N GLN A 311 -9.61 -19.51 -14.66
CA GLN A 311 -9.16 -20.06 -15.95
C GLN A 311 -9.62 -21.52 -16.15
N PRO A 312 -9.75 -21.98 -17.41
CA PRO A 312 -10.53 -23.16 -17.79
C PRO A 312 -9.78 -24.47 -17.50
N ARG A 313 -10.58 -25.47 -17.11
CA ARG A 313 -10.30 -26.90 -16.94
C ARG A 313 -9.19 -27.41 -17.88
N HIS A 314 -8.07 -27.89 -17.33
CA HIS A 314 -7.37 -29.10 -17.80
C HIS A 314 -6.48 -29.66 -16.68
N HIS A 315 -6.51 -30.99 -16.54
CA HIS A 315 -5.76 -31.87 -15.63
C HIS A 315 -6.36 -32.13 -14.25
N ARG A 316 -7.31 -33.08 -14.30
CA ARG A 316 -7.60 -34.09 -13.30
C ARG A 316 -6.34 -34.92 -12.98
N ASP A 317 -6.36 -35.50 -11.79
CA ASP A 317 -5.53 -36.60 -11.27
C ASP A 317 -4.37 -36.20 -10.35
N GLN A 318 -4.67 -36.05 -9.06
CA GLN A 318 -4.12 -36.90 -8.00
C GLN A 318 -4.84 -36.67 -6.67
N LEU A 319 -5.43 -37.75 -6.17
CA LEU A 319 -6.15 -37.89 -4.89
C LEU A 319 -5.20 -37.80 -3.69
N LEU A 320 -5.67 -37.22 -2.59
CA LEU A 320 -5.23 -37.59 -1.24
C LEU A 320 -6.47 -37.80 -0.35
N PRO A 321 -6.69 -39.01 0.20
CA PRO A 321 -7.74 -39.27 1.18
C PRO A 321 -7.25 -39.02 2.60
N GLY A 322 -8.13 -38.46 3.45
CA GLY A 322 -8.04 -38.55 4.90
C GLY A 322 -7.51 -37.31 5.61
N LEU A 323 -8.43 -36.45 6.06
CA LEU A 323 -8.24 -35.58 7.22
C LEU A 323 -9.52 -35.60 8.08
N PRO A 324 -9.40 -35.68 9.42
CA PRO A 324 -10.53 -35.79 10.32
C PRO A 324 -11.25 -34.45 10.51
N ALA A 325 -12.53 -34.53 10.88
CA ALA A 325 -13.37 -33.38 11.22
C ALA A 325 -12.74 -32.56 12.37
N GLY A 326 -12.45 -31.28 12.11
CA GLY A 326 -12.02 -30.33 13.14
C GLY A 326 -13.16 -29.94 14.09
N PRO A 327 -12.86 -29.53 15.33
CA PRO A 327 -13.86 -29.25 16.35
C PRO A 327 -14.65 -27.98 16.03
N GLY A 328 -15.95 -28.01 16.33
CA GLY A 328 -16.85 -26.88 16.13
C GLY A 328 -16.39 -25.62 16.87
N LEU A 329 -16.48 -24.47 16.19
CA LEU A 329 -16.32 -23.16 16.79
C LEU A 329 -17.37 -22.98 17.88
N GLY A 330 -16.95 -23.06 19.15
CA GLY A 330 -17.78 -22.72 20.30
C GLY A 330 -18.15 -21.23 20.31
N PRO A 331 -19.22 -20.86 21.03
CA PRO A 331 -19.69 -19.48 21.06
C PRO A 331 -18.64 -18.53 21.63
N VAL A 332 -18.42 -17.42 20.92
CA VAL A 332 -17.61 -16.28 21.37
C VAL A 332 -18.24 -15.74 22.65
N ARG A 333 -17.51 -15.81 23.78
CA ARG A 333 -17.95 -15.19 25.03
C ARG A 333 -17.99 -13.66 24.85
N PRO A 334 -19.07 -12.97 25.23
CA PRO A 334 -19.09 -11.51 25.24
C PRO A 334 -18.03 -10.98 26.22
N ARG A 335 -17.29 -9.95 25.80
CA ARG A 335 -16.44 -9.17 26.71
C ARG A 335 -17.33 -8.48 27.73
N ASN A 336 -16.93 -8.51 29.01
CA ASN A 336 -17.60 -7.84 30.11
C ASN A 336 -17.91 -6.36 29.78
N GLU A 337 -19.19 -6.04 29.62
CA GLU A 337 -19.72 -4.67 29.68
C GLU A 337 -19.82 -4.27 31.15
N GLY A 338 -18.81 -3.56 31.67
CA GLY A 338 -18.78 -3.22 33.09
C GLY A 338 -17.48 -2.56 33.54
N GLY A 339 -17.12 -1.45 32.91
CA GLY A 339 -15.98 -0.62 33.31
C GLY A 339 -15.66 0.36 32.20
N ASN A 340 -15.84 1.66 32.44
CA ASN A 340 -15.47 2.72 31.50
C ASN A 340 -13.92 2.81 31.46
N CYS A 341 -13.28 1.85 30.79
CA CYS A 341 -11.84 1.84 30.60
C CYS A 341 -11.55 2.84 29.47
N MET A 342 -11.11 4.05 29.83
CA MET A 342 -10.65 5.02 28.84
C MET A 342 -9.54 4.38 28.01
N THR A 343 -9.68 4.42 26.69
CA THR A 343 -8.61 3.96 25.81
C THR A 343 -7.42 4.94 25.89
N VAL A 344 -6.24 4.50 25.44
CA VAL A 344 -5.08 5.39 25.29
C VAL A 344 -5.44 6.58 24.38
N LEU A 345 -6.24 6.36 23.34
CA LEU A 345 -6.73 7.40 22.46
C LEU A 345 -7.66 8.38 23.19
N ASP A 346 -8.60 7.90 24.01
CA ASP A 346 -9.46 8.78 24.82
C ASP A 346 -8.63 9.64 25.80
N THR A 347 -7.60 9.04 26.41
CA THR A 347 -6.67 9.76 27.29
C THR A 347 -5.88 10.84 26.54
N LEU A 348 -5.37 10.52 25.34
CA LEU A 348 -4.64 11.49 24.51
C LEU A 348 -5.54 12.63 24.00
N THR A 349 -6.78 12.34 23.63
CA THR A 349 -7.71 13.36 23.10
C THR A 349 -8.11 14.40 24.14
N THR A 350 -8.06 14.05 25.43
CA THR A 350 -8.38 14.93 26.56
C THR A 350 -7.15 15.48 27.26
N SER A 351 -5.94 15.15 26.77
CA SER A 351 -4.68 15.58 27.37
C SER A 351 -4.31 16.99 26.97
N ASP A 352 -3.90 17.80 27.95
CA ASP A 352 -3.28 19.13 27.75
C ASP A 352 -1.75 19.07 27.79
N ALA A 353 -1.16 17.88 27.65
CA ALA A 353 0.29 17.74 27.57
C ALA A 353 0.84 18.58 26.40
N PRO A 354 1.92 19.36 26.57
CA PRO A 354 2.45 20.25 25.53
C PRO A 354 2.70 19.55 24.19
N ILE A 355 3.21 18.32 24.21
CA ILE A 355 3.44 17.54 22.99
C ILE A 355 2.15 17.20 22.23
N VAL A 356 1.04 16.93 22.93
CA VAL A 356 -0.26 16.68 22.31
C VAL A 356 -0.80 17.96 21.70
N MET A 357 -0.69 19.08 22.43
CA MET A 357 -1.13 20.39 21.94
C MET A 357 -0.36 20.81 20.68
N GLU A 358 0.97 20.67 20.68
CA GLU A 358 1.83 20.97 19.51
C GLU A 358 1.52 20.08 18.30
N LEU A 359 1.34 18.76 18.51
CA LEU A 359 0.93 17.84 17.45
C LEU A 359 -0.41 18.25 16.82
N THR A 360 -1.35 18.72 17.64
CA THR A 360 -2.67 19.17 17.16
C THR A 360 -2.71 20.62 16.67
N ALA A 361 -1.71 21.45 16.95
CA ALA A 361 -1.65 22.84 16.50
C ALA A 361 -1.00 22.98 15.11
N THR A 362 -0.04 22.11 14.79
CA THR A 362 0.71 22.16 13.51
C THR A 362 -0.10 21.75 12.28
N HIS A 363 -1.26 21.13 12.46
CA HIS A 363 -2.16 20.77 11.36
C HIS A 363 -3.33 21.76 11.15
N ASP A 364 -3.36 22.90 11.86
CA ASP A 364 -4.32 23.96 11.55
C ASP A 364 -3.98 24.60 10.19
N ALA A 365 -4.76 24.21 9.17
CA ALA A 365 -4.97 24.87 7.89
C ALA A 365 -3.73 25.33 7.07
N GLN A 366 -3.36 24.52 6.08
CA GLN A 366 -3.32 25.06 4.71
C GLN A 366 -4.10 24.13 3.76
N PRO A 367 -5.18 24.60 3.11
CA PRO A 367 -5.61 23.92 1.88
C PRO A 367 -4.40 23.90 0.96
N GLN A 368 -4.06 22.73 0.43
CA GLN A 368 -3.02 22.62 -0.59
C GLN A 368 -3.38 23.62 -1.68
N THR A 369 -2.65 24.74 -1.73
CA THR A 369 -2.67 25.60 -2.90
C THR A 369 -2.13 24.73 -4.01
N VAL A 370 -3.03 24.30 -4.89
CA VAL A 370 -2.64 23.79 -6.19
C VAL A 370 -1.85 24.93 -6.80
N VAL A 371 -0.53 24.80 -6.76
CA VAL A 371 0.32 25.59 -7.64
C VAL A 371 -0.14 25.16 -9.02
N GLU A 372 -0.94 26.01 -9.67
CA GLU A 372 -1.20 25.92 -11.09
C GLU A 372 0.15 26.10 -11.78
N ALA A 373 0.91 25.01 -11.86
CA ALA A 373 1.93 24.88 -12.87
C ALA A 373 1.17 25.01 -14.18
N ARG A 374 1.36 26.13 -14.88
CA ARG A 374 0.88 26.31 -16.25
C ARG A 374 1.35 25.10 -17.04
N TRP A 375 0.41 24.20 -17.31
CA TRP A 375 0.63 23.00 -18.09
C TRP A 375 1.01 23.43 -19.51
N ASP A 376 2.29 23.31 -19.85
CA ASP A 376 2.76 23.49 -21.22
C ASP A 376 2.57 22.16 -21.94
N ASN A 377 1.55 22.11 -22.80
CA ASN A 377 1.17 20.92 -23.56
C ASN A 377 2.07 20.72 -24.79
N ARG A 378 3.32 21.18 -24.73
CA ARG A 378 4.32 21.00 -25.79
C ARG A 378 5.05 19.68 -25.59
N PRO A 379 5.17 18.86 -26.63
CA PRO A 379 5.97 17.65 -26.55
C PRO A 379 7.46 17.95 -26.35
N THR A 380 8.16 17.07 -25.62
CA THR A 380 9.57 17.23 -25.19
C THR A 380 10.61 17.28 -26.32
N TRP A 381 10.23 17.06 -27.59
CA TRP A 381 11.13 17.13 -28.74
C TRP A 381 11.39 18.55 -29.29
N ASP A 382 10.66 19.57 -28.83
CA ASP A 382 10.80 20.95 -29.33
C ASP A 382 11.97 21.75 -28.73
N ASN A 383 12.80 21.16 -27.86
CA ASN A 383 14.01 21.81 -27.32
C ASN A 383 15.26 21.66 -28.23
N TRP A 384 15.08 21.28 -29.50
CA TRP A 384 16.13 20.95 -30.47
C TRP A 384 16.86 22.16 -31.10
N ALA A 385 17.08 23.26 -30.37
CA ALA A 385 17.76 24.42 -30.95
C ALA A 385 19.29 24.44 -30.71
N LYS A 386 19.89 23.37 -30.17
CA LYS A 386 21.34 23.34 -29.91
C LYS A 386 21.96 21.98 -30.28
N SER A 387 22.59 21.98 -31.46
CA SER A 387 23.68 21.10 -31.94
C SER A 387 23.33 20.14 -33.10
N PRO A 388 24.20 20.02 -34.13
CA PRO A 388 23.87 19.36 -35.39
C PRO A 388 24.33 17.90 -35.37
N ALA A 389 23.46 16.99 -34.96
CA ALA A 389 23.64 15.57 -35.26
C ALA A 389 22.28 14.98 -35.69
N PRO A 390 22.19 14.32 -36.86
CA PRO A 390 20.96 13.69 -37.29
C PRO A 390 20.62 12.51 -36.37
N PHE A 391 19.37 12.48 -35.93
CA PHE A 391 18.72 11.44 -35.15
C PHE A 391 18.90 10.04 -35.79
N ASP A 392 19.38 9.06 -35.00
CA ASP A 392 19.56 7.65 -35.41
C ASP A 392 18.60 6.75 -34.61
N ASN A 393 17.64 6.15 -35.32
CA ASN A 393 16.64 5.22 -34.80
C ASN A 393 17.12 3.76 -34.96
N ARG A 394 18.25 3.43 -34.32
CA ARG A 394 18.70 2.03 -34.23
C ARG A 394 18.63 1.53 -32.80
N PRO A 395 18.20 0.28 -32.56
CA PRO A 395 18.25 -0.34 -31.25
C PRO A 395 19.68 -0.41 -30.71
N THR A 396 19.84 -0.12 -29.41
CA THR A 396 21.14 0.12 -28.75
C THR A 396 22.06 -1.09 -28.60
N TRP A 397 21.67 -2.29 -29.05
CA TRP A 397 22.52 -3.48 -29.04
C TRP A 397 23.43 -3.64 -30.28
N ASP A 398 23.28 -2.79 -31.31
CA ASP A 398 24.03 -2.87 -32.57
C ASP A 398 25.23 -1.91 -32.68
N ASN A 399 25.56 -1.17 -31.61
CA ASN A 399 26.70 -0.22 -31.59
C ASN A 399 28.02 -0.81 -31.07
N TRP A 400 28.09 -2.13 -30.85
CA TRP A 400 29.33 -2.81 -30.49
C TRP A 400 30.07 -3.29 -31.74
N ASN A 401 30.67 -2.35 -32.49
CA ASN A 401 31.86 -2.56 -33.33
C ASN A 401 32.07 -1.39 -34.30
N LYS A 402 32.63 -0.28 -33.83
CA LYS A 402 33.50 0.58 -34.65
C LYS A 402 34.58 1.21 -33.75
N ARG A 403 35.73 0.53 -33.75
CA ARG A 403 37.12 0.92 -33.39
C ARG A 403 37.37 1.83 -32.20
#